data_AF-A0A0D8BEB0-F1
#
_entry.id   AF-A0A0D8BEB0-F1
#
_cell.length_a   1.000
_cell.length_b   1.000
_cell.length_c   1.000
_cell.angle_alpha   90.00
_cell.angle_beta   90.00
_cell.angle_gamma   90.00
#
_symmetry.space_group_name_H-M   'P 1'
#
loop_
_entity.id
_entity.type
_entity.pdbx_description
1 polymer ?
#
loop_
_entity_poly.entity_id
_entity_poly.type
_entity_poly.pdbx_seq_one_letter_code
_entity_poly.pdbx_strand_id
1 'polypeptide(L)'
;MATRRFQVYDGDGELVATFLEWEAAHSWAHRRAGEAGTRNPVQVEDRVERRTWTIEADQCRLTVWRRRVEYGYCGRPEARPVAAGRKHVYVS
;
A
#
# COMPACT_ATOMS: atom_id res chain seq x y z
N MET A 1 2.45 -6.96 24.24
CA MET A 1 2.73 -7.98 23.21
C MET A 1 3.58 -7.31 22.14
N ALA A 2 4.82 -7.77 21.93
CA ALA A 2 5.67 -7.23 20.86
C ALA A 2 5.16 -7.80 19.53
N THR A 3 4.49 -6.98 18.73
CA THR A 3 4.00 -7.39 17.41
C THR A 3 5.21 -7.62 16.50
N ARG A 4 5.32 -8.82 15.92
CA ARG A 4 6.34 -9.13 14.89
C ARG A 4 6.06 -8.28 13.66
N ARG A 5 6.68 -7.11 13.62
CA ARG A 5 6.41 -6.00 12.69
C ARG A 5 6.80 -6.33 11.26
N PHE A 6 7.96 -6.97 11.09
CA PHE A 6 8.52 -7.24 9.78
C PHE A 6 8.13 -8.64 9.33
N GLN A 7 7.45 -8.72 8.19
CA GLN A 7 6.99 -9.97 7.59
C GLN A 7 7.86 -10.24 6.36
N VAL A 8 8.33 -11.47 6.18
CA VAL A 8 9.17 -11.83 5.05
C VAL A 8 8.47 -12.86 4.19
N TYR A 9 8.37 -12.56 2.90
CA TYR A 9 7.72 -13.36 1.89
C TYR A 9 8.74 -13.84 0.86
N ASP A 10 8.50 -15.01 0.29
CA ASP A 10 9.28 -15.50 -0.85
C ASP A 10 8.71 -15.04 -2.20
N GLY A 11 9.34 -15.47 -3.29
CA GLY A 11 8.93 -15.11 -4.65
C GLY A 11 7.56 -15.63 -5.08
N ASP A 12 7.00 -16.61 -4.37
CA ASP A 12 5.64 -17.10 -4.58
C ASP A 12 4.60 -16.31 -3.74
N GLY A 13 5.07 -15.40 -2.88
CA GLY A 13 4.24 -14.59 -1.99
C GLY A 13 3.90 -15.28 -0.67
N GLU A 14 4.55 -16.39 -0.35
CA GLU A 14 4.31 -17.15 0.88
C GLU A 14 5.07 -16.54 2.07
N LEU A 15 4.43 -16.45 3.23
CA LEU A 15 5.05 -15.93 4.45
C LEU A 15 6.05 -16.95 5.01
N VAL A 16 7.34 -16.66 4.91
CA VAL A 16 8.42 -17.58 5.31
C VAL A 16 9.07 -17.23 6.65
N ALA A 17 8.99 -15.97 7.08
CA ALA A 17 9.55 -15.55 8.36
C ALA A 17 8.90 -14.27 8.92
N THR A 18 9.09 -14.03 10.22
CA THR A 18 8.60 -12.82 10.90
C THR A 18 9.63 -12.35 11.93
N PHE A 19 9.85 -11.04 12.02
CA PHE A 19 10.86 -10.43 12.88
C PHE A 19 10.31 -9.22 13.63
N LEU A 20 10.93 -8.93 14.77
CA LEU A 20 10.66 -7.70 15.55
C LEU A 20 11.48 -6.52 15.02
N GLU A 21 12.76 -6.78 14.71
CA GLU A 21 13.74 -5.75 14.33
C GLU A 21 14.03 -5.79 12.83
N TRP A 22 14.20 -4.60 12.25
CA TRP A 22 14.49 -4.41 10.83
C TRP A 22 15.80 -5.09 10.42
N GLU A 23 16.86 -4.87 11.19
CA GLU A 23 18.20 -5.38 10.87
C GLU A 23 18.24 -6.92 10.80
N ALA A 24 17.50 -7.58 11.68
CA ALA A 24 17.36 -9.03 11.70
C ALA A 24 16.62 -9.55 10.45
N ALA A 25 15.50 -8.92 10.09
CA ALA A 25 14.74 -9.28 8.89
C ALA A 25 15.57 -9.07 7.61
N HIS A 26 16.24 -7.93 7.52
CA HIS A 26 17.01 -7.53 6.34
C HIS A 26 18.22 -8.44 6.10
N SER A 27 19.01 -8.69 7.16
CA SER A 27 20.18 -9.58 7.07
C SER A 27 19.78 -11.02 6.78
N TRP A 28 18.65 -11.48 7.34
CA TRP A 28 18.11 -12.80 7.02
C TRP A 28 17.70 -12.90 5.55
N ALA A 29 16.99 -11.90 5.03
CA ALA A 29 16.52 -11.89 3.64
C ALA A 29 17.67 -11.90 2.63
N HIS A 30 18.76 -11.15 2.89
CA HIS A 30 19.96 -11.19 2.05
C HIS A 30 20.61 -12.57 2.00
N ARG A 31 20.78 -13.23 3.16
CA ARG A 31 21.31 -14.60 3.19
C ARG A 31 20.40 -15.55 2.42
N ARG A 32 19.10 -15.47 2.66
CA ARG A 32 18.11 -16.33 2.01
C ARG A 32 18.10 -16.15 0.49
N ALA A 33 18.13 -14.92 -0.01
CA ALA A 33 18.13 -14.62 -1.44
C ALA A 33 19.36 -15.18 -2.17
N GLY A 34 20.50 -15.32 -1.48
CA GLY A 34 21.73 -15.92 -2.01
C GLY A 34 21.80 -17.44 -1.96
N GLU A 35 20.85 -18.12 -1.31
CA GLU A 35 20.82 -19.58 -1.24
C GLU A 35 20.29 -20.20 -2.54
N ALA A 36 20.95 -21.27 -3.01
CA ALA A 36 20.49 -22.03 -4.16
C ALA A 36 19.11 -22.65 -3.88
N GLY A 37 18.18 -22.48 -4.83
CA GLY A 37 16.81 -23.01 -4.70
C GLY A 37 15.84 -22.09 -3.94
N THR A 38 16.28 -20.91 -3.49
CA THR A 38 15.35 -19.89 -2.98
C THR A 38 14.43 -19.38 -4.09
N ARG A 39 13.14 -19.24 -3.75
CA ARG A 39 12.15 -18.52 -4.57
C ARG A 39 12.39 -17.03 -4.42
N ASN A 40 13.03 -16.43 -5.42
CA ASN A 40 13.28 -15.00 -5.48
C ASN A 40 12.16 -14.25 -6.23
N PRO A 41 11.94 -12.95 -5.95
CA PRO A 41 12.64 -12.15 -4.95
C PRO A 41 12.13 -12.41 -3.52
N VAL A 42 12.98 -12.24 -2.52
CA VAL A 42 12.57 -12.21 -1.11
C VAL A 42 12.05 -10.81 -0.77
N GLN A 43 10.87 -10.72 -0.16
CA GLN A 43 10.25 -9.44 0.17
C GLN A 43 10.12 -9.26 1.68
N VAL A 44 10.63 -8.14 2.22
CA VAL A 44 10.41 -7.75 3.62
C VAL A 44 9.37 -6.63 3.66
N GLU A 45 8.20 -6.89 4.24
CA GLU A 45 7.15 -5.92 4.45
C GLU A 45 7.20 -5.30 5.85
N ASP A 46 7.11 -3.98 5.90
CA ASP A 46 6.82 -3.19 7.10
C ASP A 46 5.51 -2.45 6.89
N ARG A 47 4.41 -3.05 7.37
CA ARG A 47 3.05 -2.53 7.18
C ARG A 47 2.77 -1.27 7.99
N VAL A 48 3.53 -1.03 9.06
CA VAL A 48 3.42 0.18 9.89
C VAL A 48 3.88 1.39 9.10
N GLU A 49 5.04 1.29 8.46
CA GLU A 49 5.61 2.37 7.62
C GLU A 49 5.16 2.28 6.17
N ARG A 50 4.38 1.25 5.84
CA ARG A 50 3.84 0.99 4.50
C ARG A 50 4.95 0.91 3.46
N ARG A 51 5.90 0.01 3.66
CA ARG A 51 7.04 -0.16 2.75
C ARG A 51 7.39 -1.62 2.58
N THR A 52 7.94 -1.93 1.41
CA THR A 52 8.47 -3.24 1.06
C THR A 52 9.90 -3.08 0.60
N TRP A 53 10.78 -3.94 1.09
CA TRP A 53 12.09 -4.18 0.47
C TRP A 53 12.02 -5.46 -0.36
N THR A 54 12.46 -5.37 -1.60
CA THR A 54 12.58 -6.50 -2.54
C THR A 54 14.06 -6.80 -2.68
N ILE A 55 14.46 -8.01 -2.29
CA ILE A 55 15.85 -8.45 -2.28
C ILE A 55 16.02 -9.62 -3.25
N GLU A 56 16.91 -9.42 -4.21
CA GLU A 56 17.44 -10.42 -5.14
C GLU A 56 18.93 -10.65 -4.83
N ALA A 57 19.59 -11.50 -5.60
CA ALA A 57 21.00 -11.85 -5.37
C ALA A 57 21.96 -10.65 -5.50
N ASP A 58 21.64 -9.70 -6.38
CA ASP A 58 22.49 -8.54 -6.73
C ASP A 58 21.81 -7.19 -6.45
N GLN A 59 20.54 -7.19 -6.04
CA GLN A 59 19.75 -5.98 -5.84
C GLN A 59 18.98 -5.99 -4.51
N CYS A 60 18.96 -4.84 -3.83
CA CYS A 60 18.04 -4.56 -2.73
C CYS A 60 17.31 -3.25 -3.01
N ARG A 61 15.99 -3.32 -3.22
CA ARG A 61 15.17 -2.18 -3.65
C ARG A 61 14.07 -1.89 -2.64
N LEU A 62 13.95 -0.63 -2.22
CA LEU A 62 12.87 -0.13 -1.38
C LEU A 62 11.70 0.41 -2.21
N THR A 63 10.49 -0.02 -1.91
CA THR A 63 9.23 0.53 -2.42
C THR A 63 8.38 1.05 -1.25
N VAL A 64 7.99 2.32 -1.29
CA VAL A 64 7.11 2.93 -0.27
C VAL A 64 5.69 3.05 -0.82
N TRP A 65 4.71 2.52 -0.09
CA TRP A 65 3.30 2.55 -0.48
C TRP A 65 2.70 3.91 -0.09
N ARG A 66 2.59 4.79 -1.07
CA ARG A 66 1.97 6.12 -0.91
C ARG A 66 0.58 5.98 -0.28
N ARG A 67 0.23 6.90 0.63
CA ARG A 67 -1.17 7.03 1.09
C ARG A 67 -2.03 7.37 -0.12
N ARG A 68 -3.17 6.69 -0.27
CA ARG A 68 -4.20 7.09 -1.23
C ARG A 68 -4.59 8.53 -0.88
N VAL A 69 -4.27 9.46 -1.75
CA VAL A 69 -4.81 10.82 -1.66
C VAL A 69 -6.21 10.71 -2.24
N GLU A 70 -7.24 10.79 -1.40
CA GLU A 70 -8.58 11.05 -1.91
C GLU A 70 -8.56 12.49 -2.42
N TYR A 71 -8.47 12.66 -3.74
CA TYR A 71 -8.86 13.93 -4.36
C TYR A 71 -10.38 14.02 -4.22
N GLY A 72 -10.84 14.59 -3.11
CA GLY A 72 -12.20 15.06 -2.99
C GLY A 72 -12.36 16.22 -3.96
N TYR A 73 -12.83 15.95 -5.18
CA TYR A 73 -13.41 17.02 -5.97
C TYR A 73 -14.67 17.47 -5.25
N CYS A 74 -14.71 18.74 -4.82
CA CYS A 74 -15.97 19.41 -4.51
C CYS A 74 -16.74 19.65 -5.82
N GLY A 75 -17.15 18.57 -6.47
CA GLY A 75 -18.20 18.60 -7.49
C GLY A 75 -19.47 19.00 -6.77
N ARG A 76 -19.81 20.29 -6.87
CA ARG A 76 -21.07 20.87 -6.42
C ARG A 76 -22.19 19.91 -6.84
N PRO A 77 -22.96 19.29 -5.93
CA PRO A 77 -24.08 18.47 -6.35
C PRO A 77 -24.99 19.36 -7.17
N GLU A 78 -25.20 18.94 -8.41
CA GLU A 78 -25.96 19.65 -9.43
C GLU A 78 -27.29 20.12 -8.85
N ALA A 79 -27.61 21.40 -9.07
CA ALA A 79 -28.81 22.02 -8.57
C ALA A 79 -30.05 21.19 -8.98
N ARG A 80 -30.77 20.63 -8.01
CA ARG A 80 -32.07 20.01 -8.27
C ARG A 80 -32.99 21.08 -8.88
N PRO A 81 -33.66 20.81 -10.02
CA PRO A 81 -34.62 21.76 -10.56
C PRO A 81 -35.84 21.77 -9.64
N VAL A 82 -36.09 22.90 -8.97
CA VAL A 82 -37.39 23.13 -8.31
C VAL A 82 -38.36 23.57 -9.40
N ALA A 83 -39.07 22.60 -9.96
CA ALA A 83 -40.34 22.86 -10.60
C ALA A 83 -41.35 23.28 -9.52
N ALA A 84 -41.88 24.50 -9.62
CA ALA A 84 -43.32 24.80 -9.65
C ALA A 84 -43.64 26.24 -9.20
N GLY A 85 -44.09 27.05 -10.18
CA GLY A 85 -45.34 27.80 -10.07
C GLY A 85 -45.35 29.14 -9.31
N ARG A 86 -45.55 30.23 -10.06
CA ARG A 86 -46.79 31.02 -10.03
C ARG A 86 -46.85 32.01 -11.20
N LYS A 87 -47.99 32.00 -11.87
CA LYS A 87 -48.35 32.88 -12.99
C LYS A 87 -48.42 34.32 -12.48
N HIS A 88 -47.71 35.25 -13.11
CA HIS A 88 -48.01 36.67 -13.01
C HIS A 88 -48.78 37.11 -14.25
N VAL A 89 -49.96 37.63 -13.98
CA VAL A 89 -50.95 38.16 -14.92
C VAL A 89 -50.40 39.45 -15.54
N TYR A 90 -50.47 39.57 -16.88
CA TYR A 90 -50.38 40.87 -17.55
C TYR A 90 -51.80 41.44 -17.65
N VAL A 91 -52.00 42.65 -17.13
CA VAL A 91 -53.18 43.48 -17.42
C VAL A 91 -52.82 44.37 -18.62
N SER A 92 -53.74 44.43 -19.58
CA SER A 92 -53.64 45.19 -20.84
C SER A 92 -53.74 46.70 -20.63
#